data_AF-A0A0Q8CBI1-F1
#
_entry.id   AF-A0A0Q8CBI1-F1
#
_cell.length_a   1.000
_cell.length_b   1.000
_cell.length_c   1.000
_cell.angle_alpha   90.00
_cell.angle_beta   90.00
_cell.angle_gamma   90.00
#
_symmetry.space_group_name_H-M   'P 1'
#
loop_
_entity.id
_entity.type
_entity.pdbx_description
1 polymer ?
#
loop_
_entity_poly.entity_id
_entity_poly.type
_entity_poly.pdbx_seq_one_letter_code
_entity_poly.pdbx_strand_id
1 'polypeptide(L)'
;MDLRSETQTNPVADEVSAITAVVRPILVGILWALKDTIADRVGGREVIDLELLSRLRRPGDGDCGICFEYAVHDAMTRCDAPVVERIADALSLCNVSGAEIGSILFGAEKSGAQQLIETARDELTSDSILMSGSRGRPVKLKAHINAVAQAFRSRAGRDALPQSISGLWKADLFVGATDLDRWVGTTVKINETALEGARGLRVGVVPTRHGVSDAVRKDESRNLVICPLPYDGEFMEIFYMAWEVVQAVLAADARMPREVNLPRAAQREVARRLVDRRSFAVLDIVEALNALSQPELLQTAETRAEIETTRSGEGDSTTTAIIAPLPNLRS
;
A
#
# COMPACT_ATOMS: atom_id res chain seq x y z
N MET A 1 14.77 -1.83 5.30
CA MET A 1 13.78 -1.87 4.21
C MET A 1 14.13 -0.73 3.27
N ASP A 2 14.16 -0.98 1.97
CA ASP A 2 14.44 0.06 0.98
C ASP A 2 13.10 0.56 0.44
N LEU A 3 12.73 1.80 0.80
CA LEU A 3 11.51 2.43 0.33
C LEU A 3 11.83 3.23 -0.92
N ARG A 4 11.07 3.00 -1.99
CA ARG A 4 11.16 3.75 -3.24
C ARG A 4 9.86 4.52 -3.44
N SER A 5 9.91 5.85 -3.43
CA SER A 5 8.76 6.68 -3.76
C SER A 5 8.82 7.16 -5.21
N GLU A 6 7.68 7.14 -5.89
CA GLU A 6 7.51 7.58 -7.26
C GLU A 6 6.56 8.79 -7.28
N THR A 7 7.14 9.99 -7.30
CA THR A 7 6.40 11.24 -7.29
C THR A 7 6.05 11.68 -8.69
N GLN A 8 4.77 11.88 -8.95
CA GLN A 8 4.31 12.49 -10.18
C GLN A 8 4.83 13.93 -10.28
N THR A 9 5.47 14.26 -11.39
CA THR A 9 6.01 15.60 -11.65
C THR A 9 5.27 16.33 -12.78
N ASN A 10 4.64 15.59 -13.69
CA ASN A 10 3.81 16.13 -14.77
C ASN A 10 2.44 15.44 -14.82
N PRO A 11 1.40 16.11 -15.37
CA PRO A 11 0.09 15.48 -15.60
C PRO A 11 0.21 14.27 -16.52
N VAL A 12 -0.75 13.33 -16.45
CA VAL A 12 -0.79 12.21 -17.38
C VAL A 12 -1.19 12.73 -18.76
N ALA A 13 -0.42 12.39 -19.78
CA ALA A 13 -0.65 12.87 -21.15
C ALA A 13 -1.33 11.79 -22.00
N ASP A 14 -0.69 10.63 -22.15
CA ASP A 14 -1.26 9.48 -22.84
C ASP A 14 -1.15 8.21 -22.01
N GLU A 15 -2.25 7.45 -21.97
CA GLU A 15 -2.41 6.29 -21.09
C GLU A 15 -1.30 5.23 -21.32
N VAL A 16 -0.93 4.96 -22.57
CA VAL A 16 0.08 3.92 -22.90
C VAL A 16 1.48 4.33 -22.44
N SER A 17 1.92 5.55 -22.74
CA SER A 17 3.25 6.02 -22.36
C SER A 17 3.35 6.29 -20.86
N ALA A 18 2.25 6.70 -20.21
CA ALA A 18 2.18 6.87 -18.77
C ALA A 18 2.24 5.52 -18.04
N ILE A 19 1.48 4.51 -18.47
CA ILE A 19 1.60 3.14 -17.94
C ILE A 19 3.03 2.63 -18.18
N THR A 20 3.60 2.86 -19.37
CA THR A 20 4.98 2.46 -19.70
C THR A 20 6.00 3.11 -18.74
N ALA A 21 5.82 4.38 -18.41
CA ALA A 21 6.67 5.10 -17.47
C ALA A 21 6.61 4.49 -16.06
N VAL A 22 5.42 4.10 -15.58
CA VAL A 22 5.22 3.55 -14.23
C VAL A 22 5.58 2.06 -14.13
N VAL A 23 5.46 1.28 -15.20
CA VAL A 23 5.91 -0.13 -15.23
C VAL A 23 7.41 -0.26 -14.90
N ARG A 24 8.23 0.71 -15.34
CA ARG A 24 9.68 0.71 -15.15
C ARG A 24 10.10 0.60 -13.69
N PRO A 25 9.73 1.54 -12.79
CA PRO A 25 10.08 1.42 -11.38
C PRO A 25 9.46 0.19 -10.73
N ILE A 26 8.28 -0.26 -11.15
CA ILE A 26 7.65 -1.49 -10.66
C ILE A 26 8.54 -2.72 -10.91
N LEU A 27 9.04 -2.88 -12.13
CA LEU A 27 9.94 -3.98 -12.48
C LEU A 27 11.25 -3.93 -11.68
N VAL A 28 11.81 -2.73 -11.51
CA VAL A 28 13.02 -2.52 -10.70
C VAL A 28 12.75 -2.92 -9.25
N GLY A 29 11.67 -2.45 -8.64
CA GLY A 29 11.33 -2.81 -7.26
C GLY A 29 11.12 -4.31 -7.07
N ILE A 30 10.46 -4.99 -8.02
CA ILE A 30 10.29 -6.46 -7.97
C ILE A 30 11.63 -7.18 -8.10
N LEU A 31 12.53 -6.72 -8.98
CA LEU A 31 13.87 -7.31 -9.14
C LEU A 31 14.70 -7.20 -7.85
N TRP A 32 14.65 -6.04 -7.19
CA TRP A 32 15.37 -5.80 -5.94
C TRP A 32 14.71 -6.46 -4.72
N ALA A 33 13.42 -6.75 -4.77
CA ALA A 33 12.71 -7.53 -3.75
C ALA A 33 13.07 -9.02 -3.74
N LEU A 34 13.73 -9.54 -4.79
CA LEU A 34 14.25 -10.91 -4.76
C LEU A 34 15.28 -11.06 -3.62
N LYS A 35 15.31 -12.23 -2.98
CA LYS A 35 16.37 -12.55 -2.00
C LYS A 35 17.74 -12.56 -2.68
N ASP A 36 18.75 -11.96 -2.04
CA ASP A 36 20.13 -11.93 -2.54
C ASP A 36 20.64 -13.35 -2.86
N THR A 37 20.41 -14.29 -1.94
CA THR A 37 20.81 -15.69 -2.12
C THR A 37 20.18 -16.38 -3.32
N ILE A 38 19.01 -15.92 -3.79
CA ILE A 38 18.36 -16.45 -4.99
C ILE A 38 18.92 -15.77 -6.24
N ALA A 39 19.08 -14.44 -6.20
CA ALA A 39 19.66 -13.68 -7.30
C ALA A 39 21.11 -14.13 -7.60
N ASP A 40 21.93 -14.33 -6.56
CA ASP A 40 23.32 -14.75 -6.70
C ASP A 40 23.44 -16.14 -7.33
N ARG A 41 22.50 -17.04 -7.04
CA ARG A 41 22.47 -18.40 -7.62
C ARG A 41 22.24 -18.42 -9.12
N VAL A 42 21.66 -17.38 -9.69
CA VAL A 42 21.41 -17.25 -11.13
C VAL A 42 22.40 -16.31 -11.82
N GLY A 43 23.47 -15.89 -11.13
CA GLY A 43 24.51 -15.03 -11.69
C GLY A 43 24.35 -13.54 -11.36
N GLY A 44 23.49 -13.19 -10.39
CA GLY A 44 23.22 -11.82 -9.97
C GLY A 44 21.97 -11.22 -10.63
N ARG A 45 21.54 -10.05 -10.16
CA ARG A 45 20.30 -9.39 -10.63
C ARG A 45 20.42 -8.84 -12.06
N GLU A 46 21.62 -8.44 -12.46
CA GLU A 46 21.93 -7.85 -13.76
C GLU A 46 21.60 -8.79 -14.94
N VAL A 47 21.62 -10.11 -14.71
CA VAL A 47 21.41 -11.12 -15.76
C VAL A 47 20.01 -11.74 -15.73
N ILE A 48 19.14 -11.31 -14.81
CA ILE A 48 17.79 -11.86 -14.69
C ILE A 48 16.92 -11.27 -15.79
N ASP A 49 16.50 -12.12 -16.73
CA ASP A 49 15.50 -11.77 -17.74
C ASP A 49 14.06 -11.81 -17.16
N LEU A 50 13.11 -11.24 -17.90
CA LEU A 50 11.71 -11.12 -17.43
C LEU A 50 11.03 -12.49 -17.26
N GLU A 51 11.35 -13.47 -18.11
CA GLU A 51 10.84 -14.84 -18.00
C GLU A 51 11.38 -15.57 -16.75
N LEU A 52 12.63 -15.32 -16.39
CA LEU A 52 13.25 -15.85 -15.18
C LEU A 52 12.70 -15.14 -13.95
N LEU A 53 12.52 -13.81 -14.00
CA LEU A 53 11.93 -13.03 -12.92
C LEU A 53 10.54 -13.56 -12.53
N SER A 54 9.71 -13.94 -13.51
CA SER A 54 8.37 -14.48 -13.26
C SER A 54 8.39 -15.80 -12.47
N ARG A 55 9.47 -16.57 -12.57
CA ARG A 55 9.65 -17.85 -11.87
C ARG A 55 10.34 -17.71 -10.51
N LEU A 56 11.19 -16.70 -10.36
CA LEU A 56 11.95 -16.47 -9.13
C LEU A 56 11.14 -15.75 -8.06
N ARG A 57 10.21 -14.88 -8.46
CA ARG A 57 9.33 -14.13 -7.54
C ARG A 57 8.39 -15.07 -6.79
N ARG A 58 8.13 -14.79 -5.50
CA ARG A 58 7.02 -15.40 -4.76
C ARG A 58 5.83 -14.44 -4.67
N PRO A 59 4.58 -14.93 -4.76
CA PRO A 59 3.42 -14.12 -4.40
C PRO A 59 3.58 -13.58 -2.97
N GLY A 60 3.38 -12.28 -2.75
CA GLY A 60 3.72 -11.59 -1.50
C GLY A 60 4.90 -10.63 -1.60
N ASP A 61 5.80 -10.80 -2.57
CA ASP A 61 6.93 -9.89 -2.78
C ASP A 61 6.43 -8.64 -3.55
N GLY A 62 6.42 -7.50 -2.84
CA GLY A 62 6.09 -6.17 -3.38
C GLY A 62 4.59 -5.88 -3.58
N ASP A 63 3.66 -6.56 -2.91
CA ASP A 63 2.23 -6.52 -3.27
C ASP A 63 1.56 -5.11 -3.28
N CYS A 64 0.73 -4.89 -4.31
CA CYS A 64 -0.04 -3.66 -4.63
C CYS A 64 -0.87 -3.09 -3.46
N GLY A 65 -1.35 -3.95 -2.55
CA GLY A 65 -2.19 -3.53 -1.42
C GLY A 65 -1.47 -2.53 -0.51
N ILE A 66 -0.16 -2.74 -0.30
CA ILE A 66 0.70 -1.89 0.52
C ILE A 66 0.87 -0.51 -0.12
N CYS A 67 0.85 -0.42 -1.45
CA CYS A 67 1.05 0.84 -2.16
C CYS A 67 -0.07 1.84 -1.87
N PHE A 68 -1.32 1.37 -1.84
CA PHE A 68 -2.46 2.25 -1.51
C PHE A 68 -2.48 2.64 -0.05
N GLU A 69 -2.27 1.67 0.84
CA GLU A 69 -2.18 1.87 2.29
C GLU A 69 -1.11 2.91 2.63
N TYR A 70 0.08 2.77 2.04
CA TYR A 70 1.17 3.72 2.19
C TYR A 70 0.82 5.07 1.57
N ALA A 71 0.26 5.12 0.37
CA ALA A 71 -0.08 6.39 -0.26
C ALA A 71 -1.05 7.21 0.60
N VAL A 72 -2.04 6.55 1.23
CA VAL A 72 -2.96 7.19 2.20
C VAL A 72 -2.20 7.68 3.42
N HIS A 73 -1.34 6.85 4.03
CA HIS A 73 -0.55 7.24 5.19
C HIS A 73 0.41 8.41 4.92
N ASP A 74 1.08 8.40 3.77
CA ASP A 74 2.00 9.45 3.35
C ASP A 74 1.27 10.78 3.09
N ALA A 75 0.13 10.73 2.40
CA ALA A 75 -0.71 11.92 2.18
C ALA A 75 -1.17 12.53 3.51
N MET A 76 -1.54 11.69 4.48
CA MET A 76 -1.87 12.12 5.85
C MET A 76 -0.65 12.76 6.55
N THR A 77 0.53 12.13 6.47
CA THR A 77 1.75 12.62 7.10
C THR A 77 2.23 13.95 6.51
N ARG A 78 1.98 14.19 5.21
CA ARG A 78 2.26 15.46 4.52
C ARG A 78 1.14 16.51 4.68
N CYS A 79 0.08 16.20 5.42
CA CYS A 79 -1.09 17.05 5.61
C CYS A 79 -1.77 17.45 4.29
N ASP A 80 -1.90 16.51 3.35
CA ASP A 80 -2.56 16.75 2.07
C ASP A 80 -4.06 17.01 2.24
N ALA A 81 -4.50 18.24 1.95
CA ALA A 81 -5.83 18.72 2.31
C ALA A 81 -6.99 17.84 1.77
N PRO A 82 -7.04 17.44 0.48
CA PRO A 82 -8.13 16.61 -0.05
C PRO A 82 -8.24 15.24 0.62
N VAL A 83 -7.13 14.71 1.15
CA VAL A 83 -7.11 13.44 1.90
C VAL A 83 -7.47 13.67 3.36
N VAL A 84 -6.79 14.62 4.02
CA VAL A 84 -6.97 14.92 5.45
C VAL A 84 -8.40 15.35 5.75
N GLU A 85 -8.97 16.26 4.96
CA GLU A 85 -10.35 16.75 5.14
C GLU A 85 -11.35 15.59 5.03
N ARG A 86 -11.15 14.69 4.07
CA ARG A 86 -12.04 13.55 3.87
C ARG A 86 -11.94 12.52 4.99
N ILE A 87 -10.74 12.28 5.51
CA ILE A 87 -10.55 11.45 6.70
C ILE A 87 -11.16 12.12 7.95
N ALA A 88 -11.04 13.44 8.10
CA ALA A 88 -11.66 14.19 9.19
C ALA A 88 -13.19 14.09 9.18
N ASP A 89 -13.82 14.14 8.00
CA ASP A 89 -15.26 13.90 7.82
C ASP A 89 -15.64 12.48 8.28
N ALA A 90 -14.85 11.46 7.88
CA ALA A 90 -15.09 10.08 8.27
C ALA A 90 -14.92 9.85 9.79
N LEU A 91 -13.91 10.49 10.39
CA LEU A 91 -13.66 10.48 11.83
C LEU A 91 -14.79 11.16 12.62
N SER A 92 -15.35 12.25 12.09
CA SER A 92 -16.48 12.94 12.70
C SER A 92 -17.71 12.05 12.79
N LEU A 93 -17.99 11.24 11.76
CA LEU A 93 -19.05 10.21 11.81
C LEU A 93 -18.74 9.06 12.80
N CYS A 94 -17.50 8.95 13.27
CA CYS A 94 -17.06 8.04 14.33
C CYS A 94 -17.00 8.70 15.72
N ASN A 95 -17.45 9.94 15.87
CA ASN A 95 -17.34 10.76 17.09
C ASN A 95 -15.88 11.06 17.50
N VAL A 96 -15.03 11.25 16.49
CA VAL A 96 -13.64 11.69 16.61
C VAL A 96 -13.51 12.98 15.78
N SER A 97 -13.71 14.14 16.40
CA SER A 97 -13.69 15.44 15.70
C SER A 97 -12.62 16.34 16.31
N GLY A 98 -11.36 16.01 16.04
CA GLY A 98 -10.21 16.82 16.43
C GLY A 98 -9.73 17.74 15.31
N ALA A 99 -8.85 18.67 15.64
CA ALA A 99 -8.25 19.60 14.68
C ALA A 99 -6.98 19.03 14.02
N GLU A 100 -6.28 18.12 14.70
CA GLU A 100 -5.04 17.53 14.23
C GLU A 100 -5.28 16.05 13.90
N ILE A 101 -5.17 15.67 12.64
CA ILE A 101 -5.42 14.30 12.19
C ILE A 101 -4.09 13.59 11.93
N GLY A 102 -3.87 12.49 12.64
CA GLY A 102 -2.69 11.64 12.50
C GLY A 102 -3.04 10.29 11.87
N SER A 103 -2.00 9.60 11.43
CA SER A 103 -2.12 8.21 10.97
C SER A 103 -0.93 7.36 11.41
N ILE A 104 -1.20 6.10 11.70
CA ILE A 104 -0.19 5.10 12.06
C ILE A 104 -0.36 3.95 11.07
N LEU A 105 0.66 3.70 10.25
CA LEU A 105 0.61 2.65 9.24
C LEU A 105 0.69 1.26 9.87
N PHE A 106 -0.20 0.38 9.44
CA PHE A 106 -0.20 -1.02 9.81
C PHE A 106 -0.11 -1.90 8.55
N GLY A 107 1.09 -2.34 8.17
CA GLY A 107 1.28 -3.21 7.01
C GLY A 107 1.25 -4.71 7.34
N ALA A 108 0.74 -5.54 6.42
CA ALA A 108 0.70 -7.01 6.55
C ALA A 108 2.06 -7.71 6.32
N GLU A 109 3.16 -6.98 6.14
CA GLU A 109 4.49 -7.59 6.04
C GLU A 109 4.95 -8.24 7.36
N LYS A 110 5.91 -9.17 7.28
CA LYS A 110 6.65 -9.66 8.46
C LYS A 110 7.32 -8.52 9.25
N SER A 111 7.60 -7.40 8.60
CA SER A 111 8.15 -6.14 9.13
C SER A 111 7.08 -5.14 9.60
N GLY A 112 5.82 -5.24 9.18
CA GLY A 112 4.79 -4.24 9.49
C GLY A 112 4.42 -4.18 10.98
N ALA A 113 4.66 -5.27 11.71
CA ALA A 113 4.61 -5.27 13.17
C ALA A 113 5.70 -4.38 13.81
N GLN A 114 6.87 -4.23 13.18
CA GLN A 114 7.93 -3.32 13.65
C GLN A 114 7.58 -1.87 13.31
N GLN A 115 7.16 -1.59 12.07
CA GLN A 115 6.76 -0.25 11.63
C GLN A 115 5.60 0.30 12.49
N LEU A 116 4.58 -0.53 12.76
CA LEU A 116 3.52 -0.16 13.71
C LEU A 116 4.10 0.29 15.04
N ILE A 117 5.00 -0.50 15.63
CA ILE A 117 5.53 -0.23 16.96
C ILE A 117 6.36 1.06 16.95
N GLU A 118 7.12 1.33 15.89
CA GLU A 118 7.89 2.56 15.74
C GLU A 118 6.98 3.78 15.64
N THR A 119 6.10 3.84 14.63
CA THR A 119 5.21 5.01 14.43
C THR A 119 4.26 5.20 15.61
N ALA A 120 3.78 4.10 16.22
CA ALA A 120 2.94 4.19 17.41
C ALA A 120 3.69 4.70 18.66
N ARG A 121 5.01 4.56 18.76
CA ARG A 121 5.77 5.13 19.89
C ARG A 121 5.79 6.64 19.85
N ASP A 122 5.82 7.21 18.65
CA ASP A 122 5.90 8.65 18.42
C ASP A 122 4.51 9.30 18.49
N GLU A 123 3.49 8.63 17.95
CA GLU A 123 2.13 9.17 17.84
C GLU A 123 1.21 8.85 19.04
N LEU A 124 1.40 7.70 19.72
CA LEU A 124 0.50 7.30 20.81
C LEU A 124 1.01 7.75 22.18
N THR A 125 0.10 8.26 22.99
CA THR A 125 0.30 8.49 24.43
C THR A 125 -0.23 7.31 25.26
N SER A 126 0.03 7.32 26.58
CA SER A 126 -0.59 6.35 27.49
C SER A 126 -2.12 6.45 27.52
N ASP A 127 -2.65 7.60 27.09
CA ASP A 127 -4.07 7.88 27.12
C ASP A 127 -4.81 7.56 25.82
N SER A 128 -4.09 7.23 24.74
CA SER A 128 -4.67 6.98 23.43
C SER A 128 -5.81 5.98 23.47
N ILE A 129 -6.98 6.40 23.02
CA ILE A 129 -8.21 5.63 23.06
C ILE A 129 -8.55 5.11 21.67
N LEU A 130 -8.80 3.80 21.55
CA LEU A 130 -9.38 3.22 20.36
C LEU A 130 -10.91 3.25 20.43
N MET A 131 -11.52 3.88 19.43
CA MET A 131 -12.96 4.03 19.27
C MET A 131 -13.49 2.86 18.42
N SER A 132 -13.95 1.78 19.06
CA SER A 132 -14.40 0.56 18.37
C SER A 132 -15.86 0.59 17.88
N GLY A 133 -16.61 1.66 18.17
CA GLY A 133 -18.04 1.81 17.83
C GLY A 133 -19.02 0.92 18.61
N SER A 134 -18.51 0.04 19.48
CA SER A 134 -19.32 -0.80 20.36
C SER A 134 -19.56 -0.10 21.72
N ARG A 135 -20.76 -0.28 22.30
CA ARG A 135 -21.03 0.15 23.68
C ARG A 135 -20.08 -0.55 24.66
N GLY A 136 -19.37 0.22 25.47
CA GLY A 136 -18.42 -0.28 26.46
C GLY A 136 -17.36 0.75 26.83
N ARG A 137 -16.45 0.39 27.75
CA ARG A 137 -15.29 1.22 28.07
C ARG A 137 -14.32 1.18 26.88
N PRO A 138 -13.93 2.34 26.31
CA PRO A 138 -12.96 2.38 25.24
C PRO A 138 -11.61 1.78 25.64
N VAL A 139 -10.93 1.15 24.68
CA VAL A 139 -9.67 0.42 24.91
C VAL A 139 -8.49 1.38 24.77
N LYS A 140 -7.49 1.27 25.64
CA LYS A 140 -6.24 2.06 25.52
C LYS A 140 -5.35 1.45 24.45
N LEU A 141 -5.18 2.13 23.32
CA LEU A 141 -4.51 1.58 22.13
C LEU A 141 -3.04 1.23 22.42
N LYS A 142 -2.29 2.14 23.05
CA LYS A 142 -0.86 1.95 23.38
C LYS A 142 -0.62 0.71 24.24
N ALA A 143 -1.53 0.41 25.18
CA ALA A 143 -1.41 -0.77 26.04
C ALA A 143 -1.58 -2.10 25.28
N HIS A 144 -2.29 -2.09 24.15
CA HIS A 144 -2.57 -3.28 23.36
C HIS A 144 -1.77 -3.37 22.06
N ILE A 145 -0.94 -2.38 21.73
CA ILE A 145 -0.21 -2.30 20.46
C ILE A 145 0.65 -3.56 20.19
N ASN A 146 1.31 -4.08 21.23
CA ASN A 146 2.11 -5.30 21.14
C ASN A 146 1.26 -6.55 20.93
N ALA A 147 0.09 -6.63 21.57
CA ALA A 147 -0.85 -7.74 21.41
C ALA A 147 -1.46 -7.73 20.00
N VAL A 148 -1.77 -6.55 19.48
CA VAL A 148 -2.22 -6.34 18.10
C VAL A 148 -1.13 -6.82 17.14
N ALA A 149 0.11 -6.35 17.29
CA ALA A 149 1.25 -6.79 16.49
C ALA A 149 1.46 -8.32 16.52
N GLN A 150 1.25 -8.97 17.68
CA GLN A 150 1.32 -10.44 17.80
C GLN A 150 0.17 -11.18 17.10
N ALA A 151 -1.04 -10.60 17.08
CA ALA A 151 -2.22 -11.18 16.44
C ALA A 151 -2.08 -11.30 14.91
N PHE A 152 -1.25 -10.47 14.29
CA PHE A 152 -0.93 -10.61 12.87
C PHE A 152 -0.09 -11.86 12.60
N ARG A 153 0.89 -12.13 13.47
CA ARG A 153 1.86 -13.22 13.29
C ARG A 153 1.32 -14.59 13.65
N SER A 154 0.31 -14.67 14.52
CA SER A 154 -0.15 -15.96 15.05
C SER A 154 -1.64 -15.97 15.38
N ARG A 155 -2.26 -17.14 15.17
CA ARG A 155 -3.65 -17.37 15.57
C ARG A 155 -3.86 -17.23 17.08
N ALA A 156 -2.92 -17.74 17.88
CA ALA A 156 -2.95 -17.61 19.34
C ALA A 156 -2.95 -16.13 19.79
N GLY A 157 -2.21 -15.26 19.09
CA GLY A 157 -2.25 -13.82 19.35
C GLY A 157 -3.61 -13.18 19.06
N ARG A 158 -4.35 -13.69 18.05
CA ARG A 158 -5.71 -13.21 17.72
C ARG A 158 -6.69 -13.55 18.84
N ASP A 159 -6.57 -14.74 19.41
CA ASP A 159 -7.42 -15.22 20.50
C ASP A 159 -7.17 -14.45 21.81
N ALA A 160 -5.99 -13.84 21.96
CA ALA A 160 -5.62 -13.04 23.13
C ALA A 160 -6.15 -11.59 23.10
N LEU A 161 -6.68 -11.12 21.95
CA LEU A 161 -7.21 -9.76 21.85
C LEU A 161 -8.55 -9.62 22.59
N PRO A 162 -8.78 -8.48 23.27
CA PRO A 162 -10.08 -8.19 23.87
C PRO A 162 -11.21 -8.31 22.85
N GLN A 163 -12.37 -8.78 23.30
CA GLN A 163 -13.53 -9.04 22.43
C GLN A 163 -13.95 -7.81 21.59
N SER A 164 -13.82 -6.60 22.13
CA SER A 164 -14.17 -5.35 21.45
C SER A 164 -13.23 -5.00 20.29
N ILE A 165 -12.02 -5.56 20.25
CA ILE A 165 -10.97 -5.26 19.26
C ILE A 165 -10.40 -6.53 18.63
N SER A 166 -11.11 -7.66 18.72
CA SER A 166 -10.62 -8.96 18.24
C SER A 166 -10.44 -9.03 16.72
N GLY A 167 -10.96 -8.03 15.98
CA GLY A 167 -10.79 -7.88 14.54
C GLY A 167 -9.72 -6.88 14.14
N LEU A 168 -9.01 -6.26 15.09
CA LEU A 168 -8.03 -5.22 14.80
C LEU A 168 -6.80 -5.74 14.04
N TRP A 169 -6.61 -7.06 14.03
CA TRP A 169 -5.61 -7.71 13.17
C TRP A 169 -5.92 -7.61 11.67
N LYS A 170 -7.07 -7.04 11.29
CA LYS A 170 -7.42 -6.73 9.90
C LYS A 170 -7.24 -5.24 9.56
N ALA A 171 -6.78 -4.43 10.52
CA ALA A 171 -6.54 -3.01 10.28
C ALA A 171 -5.29 -2.84 9.41
N ASP A 172 -5.39 -1.95 8.43
CA ASP A 172 -4.28 -1.55 7.57
C ASP A 172 -3.70 -0.19 8.02
N LEU A 173 -4.50 0.63 8.72
CA LEU A 173 -4.10 1.90 9.32
C LEU A 173 -4.78 2.08 10.68
N PHE A 174 -4.19 2.91 11.52
CA PHE A 174 -4.97 3.70 12.49
C PHE A 174 -5.00 5.13 12.02
N VAL A 175 -6.18 5.74 12.03
CA VAL A 175 -6.32 7.19 11.81
C VAL A 175 -7.01 7.76 13.03
N GLY A 176 -6.70 9.00 13.39
CA GLY A 176 -7.17 9.56 14.64
C GLY A 176 -6.97 11.05 14.76
N ALA A 177 -7.64 11.62 15.75
CA ALA A 177 -7.40 12.96 16.22
C ALA A 177 -6.30 12.92 17.28
N THR A 178 -5.12 13.43 16.98
CA THR A 178 -3.95 13.41 17.88
C THR A 178 -4.14 14.35 19.07
N ASP A 179 -4.78 15.50 18.83
CA ASP A 179 -5.16 16.49 19.85
C ASP A 179 -6.19 15.96 20.87
N LEU A 180 -7.08 15.06 20.44
CA LEU A 180 -8.04 14.39 21.32
C LEU A 180 -7.58 13.03 21.84
N ASP A 181 -6.44 12.55 21.34
CA ASP A 181 -5.87 11.24 21.56
C ASP A 181 -6.87 10.08 21.33
N ARG A 182 -7.62 10.19 20.24
CA ARG A 182 -8.67 9.24 19.83
C ARG A 182 -8.39 8.69 18.45
N TRP A 183 -8.40 7.37 18.36
CA TRP A 183 -7.99 6.62 17.17
C TRP A 183 -9.08 5.64 16.75
N VAL A 184 -9.11 5.28 15.48
CA VAL A 184 -9.97 4.24 14.93
C VAL A 184 -9.16 3.24 14.11
N GLY A 185 -9.52 1.97 14.19
CA GLY A 185 -9.01 0.96 13.27
C GLY A 185 -9.57 1.20 11.87
N THR A 186 -8.68 1.26 10.89
CA THR A 186 -9.00 1.62 9.51
C THR A 186 -8.55 0.50 8.59
N THR A 187 -9.43 0.08 7.70
CA THR A 187 -9.07 -0.81 6.59
C THR A 187 -9.06 -0.02 5.30
N VAL A 188 -8.08 -0.28 4.45
CA VAL A 188 -7.83 0.40 3.19
C VAL A 188 -7.85 -0.66 2.10
N LYS A 189 -8.69 -0.47 1.08
CA LYS A 189 -8.80 -1.41 -0.03
C LYS A 189 -8.95 -0.66 -1.35
N ILE A 190 -8.28 -1.16 -2.39
CA ILE A 190 -8.43 -0.66 -3.76
C ILE A 190 -9.84 -0.87 -4.32
N ASN A 191 -10.59 -1.81 -3.75
CA ASN A 191 -11.96 -2.12 -4.15
C ASN A 191 -12.87 -2.16 -2.93
N GLU A 192 -13.95 -1.39 -2.97
CA GLU A 192 -14.97 -1.36 -1.92
C GLU A 192 -15.61 -2.72 -1.64
N THR A 193 -15.77 -3.57 -2.67
CA THR A 193 -16.34 -4.91 -2.44
C THR A 193 -15.43 -5.81 -1.61
N ALA A 194 -14.14 -5.48 -1.52
CA ALA A 194 -13.17 -6.18 -0.69
C ALA A 194 -13.12 -5.64 0.75
N LEU A 195 -13.87 -4.57 1.08
CA LEU A 195 -13.98 -4.11 2.46
C LEU A 195 -14.76 -5.13 3.29
N GLU A 196 -14.15 -5.53 4.40
CA GLU A 196 -14.76 -6.37 5.41
C GLU A 196 -14.86 -5.63 6.74
N GLY A 197 -16.05 -5.69 7.34
CA GLY A 197 -16.23 -5.24 8.72
C GLY A 197 -15.54 -6.18 9.71
N ALA A 198 -14.98 -5.64 10.78
CA ALA A 198 -14.47 -6.43 11.90
C ALA A 198 -14.53 -5.64 13.21
N ARG A 199 -14.52 -6.34 14.35
CA ARG A 199 -14.53 -5.68 15.66
C ARG A 199 -13.27 -4.84 15.87
N GLY A 200 -13.46 -3.56 16.17
CA GLY A 200 -12.37 -2.59 16.31
C GLY A 200 -12.08 -1.79 15.03
N LEU A 201 -12.60 -2.21 13.87
CA LEU A 201 -12.57 -1.41 12.64
C LEU A 201 -13.77 -0.47 12.58
N ARG A 202 -13.53 0.74 12.08
CA ARG A 202 -14.56 1.79 11.97
C ARG A 202 -14.50 2.62 10.71
N VAL A 203 -13.35 2.71 10.06
CA VAL A 203 -13.22 3.43 8.79
C VAL A 203 -12.78 2.45 7.70
N GLY A 204 -13.42 2.54 6.53
CA GLY A 204 -13.05 1.84 5.31
C GLY A 204 -12.64 2.85 4.25
N VAL A 205 -11.36 2.91 3.89
CA VAL A 205 -10.83 3.82 2.88
C VAL A 205 -10.78 3.12 1.54
N VAL A 206 -11.33 3.76 0.51
CA VAL A 206 -11.35 3.29 -0.88
C VAL A 206 -11.07 4.46 -1.82
N PRO A 207 -10.52 4.23 -3.02
CA PRO A 207 -10.47 5.28 -4.02
C PRO A 207 -11.88 5.60 -4.53
N THR A 208 -12.16 6.87 -4.80
CA THR A 208 -13.34 7.29 -5.55
C THR A 208 -13.34 6.64 -6.94
N ARG A 209 -14.53 6.35 -7.47
CA ARG A 209 -14.71 5.86 -8.84
C ARG A 209 -15.45 6.89 -9.67
N HIS A 210 -15.02 7.10 -10.90
CA HIS A 210 -15.75 7.92 -11.85
C HIS A 210 -17.22 7.51 -11.96
N GLY A 211 -18.12 8.50 -11.89
CA GLY A 211 -19.57 8.31 -11.98
C GLY A 211 -20.23 7.76 -10.71
N VAL A 212 -19.48 7.56 -9.61
CA VAL A 212 -20.00 7.18 -8.30
C VAL A 212 -19.84 8.35 -7.33
N SER A 213 -20.77 8.50 -6.39
CA SER A 213 -20.65 9.50 -5.34
C SER A 213 -19.40 9.25 -4.49
N ASP A 214 -18.65 10.31 -4.24
CA ASP A 214 -17.47 10.34 -3.38
C ASP A 214 -17.82 10.66 -1.92
N ALA A 215 -19.11 10.82 -1.59
CA ALA A 215 -19.56 11.18 -0.25
C ALA A 215 -19.15 10.13 0.79
N VAL A 216 -18.61 10.64 1.91
CA VAL A 216 -18.39 9.84 3.11
C VAL A 216 -19.74 9.35 3.63
N ARG A 217 -19.85 8.05 3.92
CA ARG A 217 -21.13 7.43 4.29
C ARG A 217 -20.97 6.33 5.32
N LYS A 218 -22.05 6.01 6.02
CA LYS A 218 -22.10 4.88 6.95
C LYS A 218 -22.54 3.61 6.22
N ASP A 219 -21.81 2.54 6.43
CA ASP A 219 -22.21 1.17 6.12
C ASP A 219 -22.47 0.44 7.45
N GLU A 220 -23.73 0.45 7.86
CA GLU A 220 -24.16 -0.19 9.11
C GLU A 220 -23.98 -1.72 9.07
N SER A 221 -24.02 -2.34 7.88
CA SER A 221 -23.88 -3.80 7.73
C SER A 221 -22.47 -4.26 8.09
N ARG A 222 -21.46 -3.46 7.73
CA ARG A 222 -20.05 -3.69 8.06
C ARG A 222 -19.61 -2.97 9.33
N ASN A 223 -20.47 -2.12 9.91
CA ASN A 223 -20.11 -1.21 11.01
C ASN A 223 -18.90 -0.33 10.65
N LEU A 224 -18.86 0.17 9.40
CA LEU A 224 -17.80 1.03 8.87
C LEU A 224 -18.37 2.38 8.43
N VAL A 225 -17.55 3.42 8.52
CA VAL A 225 -17.70 4.65 7.76
C VAL A 225 -16.83 4.51 6.52
N ILE A 226 -17.47 4.46 5.36
CA ILE A 226 -16.78 4.38 4.08
C ILE A 226 -16.33 5.78 3.71
N CYS A 227 -15.03 5.93 3.50
CA CYS A 227 -14.35 7.15 3.14
C CYS A 227 -13.78 7.00 1.72
N PRO A 228 -14.53 7.39 0.68
CA PRO A 228 -13.98 7.51 -0.66
C PRO A 228 -13.00 8.67 -0.67
N LEU A 229 -11.73 8.38 -0.91
CA LEU A 229 -10.71 9.40 -1.10
C LEU A 229 -10.60 9.74 -2.58
N PRO A 230 -10.46 11.03 -2.93
CA PRO A 230 -10.21 11.47 -4.29
C PRO A 230 -8.76 11.14 -4.71
N TYR A 231 -8.39 9.86 -4.62
CA TYR A 231 -7.27 9.28 -5.38
C TYR A 231 -7.61 9.16 -6.87
N ASP A 232 -8.56 9.96 -7.34
CA ASP A 232 -9.01 10.11 -8.73
C ASP A 232 -8.04 10.99 -9.53
N GLY A 233 -6.75 10.95 -9.19
CA GLY A 233 -5.72 11.50 -10.05
C GLY A 233 -5.44 10.47 -11.15
N GLU A 234 -5.44 10.91 -12.41
CA GLU A 234 -5.06 10.06 -13.57
C GLU A 234 -3.81 9.23 -13.24
N PHE A 235 -2.85 9.80 -12.52
CA PHE A 235 -1.63 9.12 -12.10
C PHE A 235 -1.81 7.87 -11.24
N MET A 236 -2.73 7.88 -10.27
CA MET A 236 -2.96 6.72 -9.41
C MET A 236 -3.65 5.60 -10.18
N GLU A 237 -4.58 5.96 -11.06
CA GLU A 237 -5.18 5.01 -12.01
C GLU A 237 -4.10 4.40 -12.91
N ILE A 238 -3.22 5.23 -13.50
CA ILE A 238 -2.08 4.76 -14.29
C ILE A 238 -1.17 3.84 -13.46
N PHE A 239 -0.90 4.16 -12.20
CA PHE A 239 -0.05 3.35 -11.34
C PHE A 239 -0.65 1.96 -11.08
N TYR A 240 -1.94 1.89 -10.77
CA TYR A 240 -2.62 0.59 -10.62
C TYR A 240 -2.69 -0.18 -11.93
N MET A 241 -2.96 0.48 -13.05
CA MET A 241 -2.94 -0.17 -14.35
C MET A 241 -1.58 -0.77 -14.69
N ALA A 242 -0.50 -0.02 -14.42
CA ALA A 242 0.86 -0.49 -14.61
C ALA A 242 1.16 -1.70 -13.71
N TRP A 243 0.70 -1.66 -12.47
CA TRP A 243 0.83 -2.78 -11.55
C TRP A 243 0.08 -4.03 -12.05
N GLU A 244 -1.18 -3.88 -12.46
CA GLU A 244 -1.98 -4.95 -13.04
C GLU A 244 -1.30 -5.58 -14.26
N VAL A 245 -0.72 -4.76 -15.14
CA VAL A 245 0.05 -5.22 -16.30
C VAL A 245 1.23 -6.10 -15.87
N VAL A 246 2.07 -5.62 -14.94
CA VAL A 246 3.23 -6.37 -14.48
C VAL A 246 2.81 -7.67 -13.80
N GLN A 247 1.80 -7.64 -12.91
CA GLN A 247 1.29 -8.84 -12.25
C GLN A 247 0.75 -9.86 -13.25
N ALA A 248 -0.06 -9.41 -14.21
CA ALA A 248 -0.65 -10.30 -15.20
C ALA A 248 0.41 -10.94 -16.10
N VAL A 249 1.42 -10.17 -16.53
CA VAL A 249 2.54 -10.66 -17.36
C VAL A 249 3.39 -11.67 -16.58
N LEU A 250 3.75 -11.38 -15.34
CA LEU A 250 4.52 -12.31 -14.51
C LEU A 250 3.71 -13.58 -14.20
N ALA A 251 2.42 -13.45 -13.87
CA ALA A 251 1.53 -14.60 -13.63
C ALA A 251 1.33 -15.47 -14.88
N ALA A 252 1.55 -14.91 -16.07
CA ALA A 252 1.51 -15.62 -17.35
C ALA A 252 2.88 -16.11 -17.82
N ASP A 253 3.88 -16.21 -16.94
CA ASP A 253 5.26 -16.60 -17.27
C ASP A 253 5.90 -15.71 -18.35
N ALA A 254 5.72 -14.39 -18.22
CA ALA A 254 6.14 -13.39 -19.20
C ALA A 254 5.57 -13.61 -20.61
N ARG A 255 4.41 -14.29 -20.72
CA ARG A 255 3.62 -14.42 -21.96
C ARG A 255 2.44 -13.48 -21.93
N MET A 256 1.80 -13.32 -23.09
CA MET A 256 0.63 -12.46 -23.21
C MET A 256 -0.50 -12.96 -22.29
N PRO A 257 -0.98 -12.16 -21.33
CA PRO A 257 -2.09 -12.53 -20.47
C PRO A 257 -3.39 -12.68 -21.28
N ARG A 258 -4.34 -13.46 -20.76
CA ARG A 258 -5.69 -13.54 -21.35
C ARG A 258 -6.35 -12.17 -21.30
N GLU A 259 -7.16 -11.84 -22.31
CA GLU A 259 -7.86 -10.55 -22.37
C GLU A 259 -8.76 -10.30 -21.16
N VAL A 260 -9.34 -11.35 -20.59
CA VAL A 260 -10.15 -11.25 -19.36
C VAL A 260 -9.34 -10.76 -18.15
N ASN A 261 -8.02 -10.91 -18.15
CA ASN A 261 -7.14 -10.43 -17.10
C ASN A 261 -6.67 -8.99 -17.33
N LEU A 262 -6.65 -8.53 -18.60
CA LEU A 262 -6.28 -7.17 -18.99
C LEU A 262 -7.28 -6.66 -20.05
N PRO A 263 -8.49 -6.23 -19.63
CA PRO A 263 -9.55 -5.90 -20.56
C PRO A 263 -9.27 -4.61 -21.36
N ARG A 264 -8.53 -3.66 -20.78
CA ARG A 264 -8.23 -2.37 -21.42
C ARG A 264 -7.19 -2.52 -22.53
N ALA A 265 -7.38 -1.79 -23.63
CA ALA A 265 -6.48 -1.85 -24.78
C ALA A 265 -5.07 -1.33 -24.45
N ALA A 266 -4.97 -0.23 -23.69
CA ALA A 266 -3.68 0.35 -23.29
C ALA A 266 -2.85 -0.60 -22.42
N GLN A 267 -3.48 -1.30 -21.48
CA GLN A 267 -2.81 -2.32 -20.67
C GLN A 267 -2.27 -3.47 -21.53
N ARG A 268 -3.06 -3.95 -22.50
CA ARG A 268 -2.62 -5.00 -23.45
C ARG A 268 -1.47 -4.54 -24.35
N GLU A 269 -1.49 -3.27 -24.75
CA GLU A 269 -0.40 -2.66 -25.52
C GLU A 269 0.92 -2.70 -24.73
N VAL A 270 0.90 -2.22 -23.48
CA VAL A 270 2.10 -2.24 -22.63
C VAL A 270 2.53 -3.67 -22.28
N ALA A 271 1.58 -4.56 -21.99
CA ALA A 271 1.88 -5.98 -21.77
C ALA A 271 2.62 -6.61 -22.97
N ARG A 272 2.19 -6.30 -24.21
CA ARG A 272 2.88 -6.78 -25.42
C ARG A 272 4.31 -6.26 -25.50
N ARG A 273 4.55 -4.97 -25.19
CA ARG A 273 5.90 -4.39 -25.15
C ARG A 273 6.84 -5.15 -24.20
N LEU A 274 6.33 -5.60 -23.06
CA LEU A 274 7.07 -6.42 -22.10
C LEU A 274 7.31 -7.84 -22.63
N VAL A 275 6.26 -8.50 -23.12
CA VAL A 275 6.32 -9.88 -23.63
C VAL A 275 7.27 -10.01 -24.82
N ASP A 276 7.28 -9.03 -25.73
CA ASP A 276 8.19 -8.98 -26.89
C ASP A 276 9.66 -8.89 -26.45
N ARG A 277 9.91 -8.45 -25.22
CA ARG A 277 11.25 -8.29 -24.64
C ARG A 277 11.56 -9.32 -23.56
N ARG A 278 10.74 -10.37 -23.42
CA ARG A 278 10.83 -11.25 -22.24
C ARG A 278 12.17 -11.98 -22.04
N SER A 279 12.94 -12.15 -23.12
CA SER A 279 14.25 -12.81 -23.12
C SER A 279 15.44 -11.87 -22.85
N PHE A 280 15.19 -10.58 -22.61
CA PHE A 280 16.23 -9.61 -22.25
C PHE A 280 16.27 -9.39 -20.74
N ALA A 281 17.42 -8.98 -20.22
CA ALA A 281 17.57 -8.63 -18.82
C ALA A 281 16.56 -7.54 -18.42
N VAL A 282 16.00 -7.64 -17.22
CA VAL A 282 14.96 -6.71 -16.75
C VAL A 282 15.45 -5.26 -16.78
N LEU A 283 16.73 -5.03 -16.45
CA LEU A 283 17.32 -3.70 -16.48
C LEU A 283 17.43 -3.14 -17.91
N ASP A 284 17.79 -3.97 -18.89
CA ASP A 284 17.79 -3.59 -20.32
C ASP A 284 16.37 -3.23 -20.79
N ILE A 285 15.36 -3.98 -20.34
CA ILE A 285 13.95 -3.68 -20.64
C ILE A 285 13.58 -2.31 -20.07
N VAL A 286 13.92 -2.05 -18.81
CA VAL A 286 13.62 -0.78 -18.12
C VAL A 286 14.28 0.41 -18.83
N GLU A 287 15.51 0.26 -19.30
CA GLU A 287 16.21 1.26 -20.10
C GLU A 287 15.53 1.46 -21.46
N ALA A 288 15.24 0.38 -22.19
CA ALA A 288 14.60 0.45 -23.50
C ALA A 288 13.21 1.08 -23.46
N LEU A 289 12.44 0.84 -22.39
CA LEU A 289 11.12 1.45 -22.20
C LEU A 289 11.20 2.95 -21.94
N ASN A 290 12.34 3.49 -21.46
CA ASN A 290 12.48 4.93 -21.20
C ASN A 290 12.18 5.78 -22.44
N ALA A 291 12.63 5.34 -23.62
CA ALA A 291 12.38 6.02 -24.89
C ALA A 291 10.91 6.00 -25.34
N LEU A 292 10.10 5.10 -24.78
CA LEU A 292 8.68 4.92 -25.08
C LEU A 292 7.76 5.42 -23.95
N SER A 293 8.36 5.91 -22.87
CA SER A 293 7.70 6.39 -21.67
C SER A 293 7.27 7.84 -21.85
N GLN A 294 6.25 8.27 -21.10
CA GLN A 294 6.00 9.69 -20.93
C GLN A 294 7.24 10.34 -20.27
N PRO A 295 7.86 11.37 -20.88
CA PRO A 295 8.99 12.03 -20.29
C PRO A 295 8.57 12.77 -19.01
N GLU A 296 9.44 12.75 -18.01
CA GLU A 296 9.27 13.52 -16.76
C GLU A 296 7.92 13.29 -16.08
N LEU A 297 7.32 12.10 -16.21
CA LEU A 297 6.11 11.77 -15.45
C LEU A 297 6.45 11.53 -13.97
N LEU A 298 7.58 10.86 -13.71
CA LEU A 298 7.98 10.35 -12.40
C LEU A 298 9.32 10.90 -11.96
N GLN A 299 9.41 11.23 -10.68
CA GLN A 299 10.65 11.39 -9.95
C GLN A 299 10.75 10.30 -8.89
N THR A 300 11.77 9.46 -9.01
CA THR A 300 12.10 8.45 -8.00
C THR A 300 12.88 9.07 -6.85
N ALA A 301 12.53 8.75 -5.61
CA ALA A 301 13.41 8.90 -4.45
C ALA A 301 13.57 7.55 -3.71
N GLU A 302 14.78 7.28 -3.20
CA GLU A 302 15.08 6.10 -2.42
C GLU A 302 15.40 6.50 -0.97
N THR A 303 14.65 5.94 -0.02
CA THR A 303 14.83 6.18 1.41
C THR A 303 15.11 4.84 2.10
N ARG A 304 16.22 4.77 2.84
CA ARG A 304 16.49 3.63 3.74
C ARG A 304 15.73 3.84 5.05
N ALA A 305 14.80 2.95 5.36
CA ALA A 305 14.28 2.86 6.72
C ALA A 305 15.31 2.12 7.59
N GLU A 306 15.92 2.82 8.55
CA GLU A 306 16.80 2.23 9.55
C GLU A 306 15.99 1.37 10.53
N ILE A 307 16.10 0.06 10.42
CA ILE A 307 15.50 -0.88 11.37
C ILE A 307 16.55 -1.19 12.44
N GLU A 308 16.46 -0.54 13.62
CA GLU A 308 17.23 -0.98 14.79
C GLU A 308 16.68 -2.30 15.31
N THR A 309 17.30 -3.41 14.90
CA THR A 309 16.96 -4.74 15.40
C THR A 309 17.60 -4.97 16.78
N THR A 310 16.85 -4.78 17.86
CA THR A 310 17.26 -5.30 19.18
C THR A 310 17.13 -6.82 19.24
N ARG A 311 18.31 -7.48 19.21
CA ARG A 311 18.68 -8.81 19.73
C ARG A 311 18.28 -10.10 18.98
N SER A 312 19.36 -10.67 18.40
CA SER A 312 19.83 -12.07 18.50
C SER A 312 18.88 -13.18 18.07
N GLY A 313 18.95 -13.47 16.77
CA GLY A 313 18.74 -14.76 16.15
C GLY A 313 19.17 -14.62 14.69
N GLU A 314 20.10 -15.46 14.22
CA GLU A 314 20.47 -15.54 12.80
C GLU A 314 19.19 -15.79 11.98
N GLY A 315 18.66 -14.72 11.39
CA GLY A 315 17.37 -14.71 10.72
C GLY A 315 17.49 -13.89 9.45
N ASP A 316 17.75 -14.62 8.35
CA ASP A 316 17.49 -14.30 6.94
C ASP A 316 17.04 -12.84 6.70
N SER A 317 17.97 -11.97 6.29
CA SER A 317 17.64 -10.59 5.91
C SER A 317 16.72 -10.62 4.70
N THR A 318 15.42 -10.48 4.94
CA THR A 318 14.44 -10.30 3.86
C THR A 318 14.49 -8.84 3.43
N THR A 319 15.24 -8.56 2.37
CA THR A 319 15.19 -7.26 1.68
C THR A 319 13.80 -7.12 1.06
N THR A 320 12.91 -6.34 1.69
CA THR A 320 11.64 -5.93 1.09
C THR A 320 11.82 -4.53 0.52
N ALA A 321 11.51 -4.37 -0.77
CA ALA A 321 11.43 -3.09 -1.46
C ALA A 321 9.96 -2.73 -1.64
N ILE A 322 9.54 -1.56 -1.14
CA ILE A 322 8.17 -1.03 -1.32
C ILE A 322 8.21 0.11 -2.32
N ILE A 323 7.24 0.14 -3.23
CA ILE A 323 7.07 1.20 -4.23
C ILE A 323 5.83 2.01 -3.87
N ALA A 324 6.01 3.30 -3.59
CA ALA A 324 4.94 4.17 -3.13
C ALA A 324 4.62 5.26 -4.19
N PRO A 325 3.41 5.29 -4.77
CA PRO A 325 3.01 6.37 -5.68
C PRO A 325 2.62 7.65 -4.92
N LEU A 326 3.15 8.79 -5.37
CA LEU A 326 2.82 10.11 -4.82
C LEU A 326 2.28 11.02 -5.95
N PRO A 327 0.98 11.39 -5.95
CA PRO A 327 0.43 12.26 -7.00
C PRO A 327 0.96 13.70 -6.90
N ASN A 328 0.92 14.43 -8.02
CA ASN A 328 1.29 15.84 -8.05
C ASN A 328 0.10 16.66 -7.51
N LEU A 329 0.30 17.30 -6.36
CA LEU A 329 -0.75 18.06 -5.67
C LEU A 329 -0.83 19.53 -6.11
N ARG A 330 -0.09 19.90 -7.17
CA ARG A 330 -0.18 21.23 -7.79
C ARG A 330 -1.14 21.19 -8.98
N SER A 331 -2.43 21.08 -8.71
CA SER A 331 -3.49 21.44 -9.67
C SER A 331 -4.51 22.33 -8.98
#